data_AF-A0AAV9E257-F1
#
_entry.id   AF-A0AAV9E257-F1
#
_cell.length_a   1.000
_cell.length_b   1.000
_cell.length_c   1.000
_cell.angle_alpha   90.00
_cell.angle_beta   90.00
_cell.angle_gamma   90.00
#
_symmetry.space_group_name_H-M   'P 1'
#
loop_
_entity.id
_entity.type
_entity.pdbx_description
1 polymer ?
#
loop_
_entity_poly.entity_id
_entity_poly.type
_entity_poly.pdbx_seq_one_letter_code
_entity_poly.pdbx_strand_id
1 'polypeptide(L)'
;MEGLQLSSEEEVSNVAFKSVVEHMSYESEVQEILEFIHLDHLEDVYGNRREMTSASMVLDDLGLSTDARLRLSAAGEWEKKKQNNQSKIDGDYKISKKIREVGYYDAFKLQKNEVDFKANIKRAELAGHWDEIKEMLRRNELPEDFEARPHWVNLGNTYRCLVEPLDIANFYNRAKNDDSGPYMIKGRPLRYKYMQRWFEHSQRKKQQIQVFPRRSSLQSCFWAFIEELCIKTSESNHFEEVRGIVLELENEAAGWLMDSEFCRDVLLKDSTFVKWWNTLPEQHRLSSCIAPLMK
;
A
#
# COMPACT_ATOMS: atom_id res chain seq x y z
N MET A 1 29.32 29.67 -4.44
CA MET A 1 28.57 29.71 -3.17
C MET A 1 29.32 28.89 -2.12
N GLU A 2 29.82 29.55 -1.07
CA GLU A 2 30.44 28.87 0.09
C GLU A 2 29.34 28.55 1.14
N GLY A 3 29.54 27.53 1.97
CA GLY A 3 28.60 27.17 3.03
C GLY A 3 28.46 28.29 4.08
N LEU A 4 27.23 28.58 4.51
CA LEU A 4 26.90 29.59 5.53
C LEU A 4 27.23 29.12 6.96
N GLN A 5 28.45 28.65 7.19
CA GLN A 5 28.91 28.22 8.52
C GLN A 5 29.72 29.34 9.18
N LEU A 6 29.40 29.61 10.44
CA LEU A 6 30.18 30.52 11.29
C LEU A 6 31.35 29.73 11.86
N SER A 7 32.59 30.11 11.56
CA SER A 7 33.77 29.49 12.16
C SER A 7 34.19 30.19 13.47
N SER A 8 33.81 31.46 13.63
CA SER A 8 33.98 32.24 14.87
C SER A 8 32.91 33.33 15.05
N GLU A 9 32.76 33.87 16.26
CA GLU A 9 31.83 34.98 16.55
C GLU A 9 32.19 36.29 15.82
N GLU A 10 33.46 36.46 15.44
CA GLU A 10 33.97 37.65 14.74
C GLU A 10 33.50 37.70 13.27
N GLU A 11 33.08 36.57 12.70
CA GLU A 11 32.67 36.45 11.29
C GLU A 11 31.17 36.72 11.08
N VAL A 12 30.38 36.84 12.15
CA VAL A 12 28.90 36.90 12.09
C VAL A 12 28.41 38.03 11.18
N SER A 13 28.95 39.24 11.35
CA SER A 13 28.55 40.39 10.52
C SER A 13 28.95 40.23 9.05
N ASN A 14 30.10 39.61 8.79
CA ASN A 14 30.61 39.38 7.43
C ASN A 14 29.81 38.29 6.72
N VAL A 15 29.51 37.18 7.37
CA VAL A 15 28.68 36.09 6.81
C VAL A 15 27.25 36.57 6.57
N ALA A 16 26.68 37.36 7.48
CA ALA A 16 25.35 37.94 7.29
C ALA A 16 25.32 38.87 6.07
N PHE A 17 26.31 39.77 5.94
CA PHE A 17 26.42 40.65 4.77
C PHE A 17 26.61 39.86 3.48
N LYS A 18 27.51 38.86 3.47
CA LYS A 18 27.78 37.98 2.33
C LYS A 18 26.53 37.23 1.87
N SER A 19 25.74 36.69 2.79
CA SER A 19 24.50 35.95 2.44
C SER A 19 23.47 36.82 1.69
N VAL A 20 23.36 38.11 2.05
CA VAL A 20 22.48 39.06 1.35
C VAL A 20 23.04 39.42 -0.03
N VAL A 21 24.36 39.61 -0.15
CA VAL A 21 25.01 39.90 -1.43
C VAL A 21 24.90 38.71 -2.39
N GLU A 22 25.15 37.49 -1.90
CA GLU A 22 25.01 36.25 -2.70
C GLU A 22 23.58 36.06 -3.19
N HIS A 23 22.56 36.36 -2.38
CA HIS A 23 21.16 36.32 -2.81
C HIS A 23 20.84 37.27 -3.97
N MET A 24 21.57 38.38 -4.11
CA MET A 24 21.40 39.33 -5.20
C MET A 24 22.27 39.02 -6.43
N SER A 25 23.16 38.04 -6.32
CA SER A 25 24.18 37.74 -7.33
C SER A 25 23.81 36.60 -8.28
N TYR A 26 22.64 35.98 -8.12
CA TYR A 26 22.19 34.87 -8.98
C TYR A 26 22.21 35.19 -10.48
N GLU A 27 21.88 36.43 -10.88
CA GLU A 27 21.89 36.82 -12.29
C GLU A 27 23.30 36.76 -12.90
N SER A 28 24.33 37.11 -12.13
CA SER A 28 25.73 37.01 -12.56
C SER A 28 26.21 35.56 -12.53
N GLU A 29 25.84 34.79 -11.51
CA GLU A 29 26.20 33.36 -11.42
C GLU A 29 25.61 32.56 -12.58
N VAL A 30 24.35 32.80 -12.96
CA VAL A 30 23.69 32.12 -14.09
C VAL A 30 24.39 32.40 -15.44
N GLN A 31 25.01 33.58 -15.60
CA GLN A 31 25.74 33.93 -16.83
C GLN A 31 27.13 33.26 -16.91
N GLU A 32 27.73 32.93 -15.77
CA GLU A 32 29.06 32.30 -15.68
C GLU A 32 29.02 30.77 -15.63
N ILE A 33 27.85 30.16 -15.37
CA ILE A 33 27.69 28.71 -15.38
C ILE A 33 27.81 28.17 -16.82
N LEU A 34 28.99 27.65 -17.15
CA LEU A 34 29.29 26.95 -18.41
C LEU A 34 28.88 25.47 -18.40
N GLU A 35 28.84 24.84 -17.22
CA GLU A 35 28.53 23.41 -17.06
C GLU A 35 27.83 23.17 -15.71
N PHE A 36 26.69 22.48 -15.74
CA PHE A 36 26.02 22.01 -14.52
C PHE A 36 26.53 20.62 -14.15
N ILE A 37 27.02 20.45 -12.93
CA ILE A 37 27.13 19.12 -12.32
C ILE A 37 25.80 18.85 -11.63
N HIS A 38 24.95 18.03 -12.23
CA HIS A 38 23.77 17.50 -11.55
C HIS A 38 24.21 16.48 -10.51
N LEU A 39 24.07 16.86 -9.25
CA LEU A 39 24.10 15.95 -8.12
C LEU A 39 22.70 15.37 -7.93
N ASP A 40 22.37 14.38 -8.77
CA ASP A 40 21.08 13.69 -8.69
C ASP A 40 20.99 12.84 -7.42
N HIS A 41 22.13 12.31 -6.93
CA HIS A 41 22.21 11.57 -5.69
C HIS A 41 23.40 12.02 -4.82
N LEU A 42 23.15 12.22 -3.52
CA LEU A 42 24.23 12.38 -2.51
C LEU A 42 25.18 11.16 -2.49
N GLU A 43 24.76 10.03 -3.04
CA GLU A 43 25.60 8.85 -3.23
C GLU A 43 26.70 9.06 -4.29
N ASP A 44 26.51 9.95 -5.27
CA ASP A 44 27.53 10.27 -6.30
C ASP A 44 28.73 11.03 -5.69
N VAL A 45 28.57 11.51 -4.46
CA VAL A 45 29.63 12.12 -3.64
C VAL A 45 30.43 11.04 -2.88
N TYR A 46 29.88 9.87 -2.62
CA TYR A 46 30.49 8.90 -1.68
C TYR A 46 30.59 7.45 -2.21
N GLY A 47 30.01 7.13 -3.37
CA GLY A 47 29.77 5.76 -3.83
C GLY A 47 30.95 5.04 -4.49
N ASN A 48 31.92 5.75 -5.06
CA ASN A 48 33.09 5.16 -5.71
C ASN A 48 34.39 5.59 -5.02
N ARG A 49 35.30 4.64 -4.75
CA ARG A 49 36.64 4.95 -4.21
C ARG A 49 37.47 5.92 -5.07
N ARG A 50 37.15 6.07 -6.36
CA ARG A 50 37.78 7.05 -7.28
C ARG A 50 37.09 8.42 -7.26
N GLU A 51 35.80 8.49 -6.90
CA GLU A 51 35.02 9.73 -6.77
C GLU A 51 35.03 10.28 -5.34
N MET A 52 35.29 9.45 -4.32
CA MET A 52 35.51 9.87 -2.92
C MET A 52 36.56 10.99 -2.80
N THR A 53 37.59 10.97 -3.64
CA THR A 53 38.62 12.02 -3.70
C THR A 53 38.07 13.30 -4.31
N SER A 54 37.23 13.18 -5.35
CA SER A 54 36.58 14.30 -6.03
C SER A 54 35.54 14.98 -5.15
N ALA A 55 34.77 14.22 -4.39
CA ALA A 55 33.68 14.77 -3.60
C ALA A 55 34.11 15.28 -2.22
N SER A 56 35.15 14.69 -1.61
CA SER A 56 35.82 15.33 -0.48
C SER A 56 36.36 16.70 -0.90
N MET A 57 36.95 16.81 -2.09
CA MET A 57 37.42 18.08 -2.66
C MET A 57 36.26 19.06 -2.90
N VAL A 58 35.14 18.64 -3.50
CA VAL A 58 33.96 19.50 -3.69
C VAL A 58 33.36 19.98 -2.36
N LEU A 59 33.34 19.15 -1.32
CA LEU A 59 32.83 19.54 0.00
C LEU A 59 33.81 20.42 0.77
N ASP A 60 35.12 20.26 0.53
CA ASP A 60 36.15 21.18 0.99
C ASP A 60 36.01 22.55 0.30
N ASP A 61 35.72 22.58 -0.99
CA ASP A 61 35.46 23.82 -1.77
C ASP A 61 34.18 24.54 -1.32
N LEU A 62 33.21 23.79 -0.78
CA LEU A 62 32.01 24.36 -0.15
C LEU A 62 32.24 24.86 1.29
N GLY A 63 33.47 24.75 1.82
CA GLY A 63 33.82 25.24 3.15
C GLY A 63 33.14 24.49 4.30
N LEU A 64 32.72 23.24 4.09
CA LEU A 64 31.96 22.49 5.09
C LEU A 64 32.87 21.96 6.21
N SER A 65 32.46 22.17 7.45
CA SER A 65 33.10 21.60 8.63
C SER A 65 33.14 20.08 8.58
N THR A 66 34.09 19.49 9.30
CA THR A 66 34.24 18.02 9.39
C THR A 66 32.96 17.36 9.92
N ASP A 67 32.28 17.98 10.89
CA ASP A 67 31.00 17.46 11.44
C ASP A 67 29.87 17.51 10.40
N ALA A 68 29.77 18.60 9.63
CA ALA A 68 28.78 18.70 8.56
C ALA A 68 29.01 17.65 7.46
N ARG A 69 30.26 17.42 7.08
CA ARG A 69 30.63 16.36 6.13
C ARG A 69 30.30 14.97 6.65
N LEU A 70 30.59 14.66 7.91
CA LEU A 70 30.23 13.38 8.52
C LEU A 70 28.71 13.15 8.52
N ARG A 71 27.92 14.18 8.80
CA ARG A 71 26.45 14.09 8.76
C ARG A 71 25.93 13.87 7.34
N LEU A 72 26.51 14.54 6.34
CA LEU A 72 26.17 14.32 4.93
C LEU A 72 26.52 12.89 4.49
N SER A 73 27.70 12.38 4.85
CA SER A 73 28.09 10.99 4.60
C SER A 73 27.12 10.00 5.23
N ALA A 74 26.73 10.24 6.50
CA ALA A 74 25.77 9.40 7.19
C ALA A 74 24.39 9.40 6.52
N ALA A 75 23.96 10.56 5.99
CA ALA A 75 22.73 10.66 5.21
C ALA A 75 22.80 9.89 3.89
N GLY A 76 23.94 9.96 3.17
CA GLY A 76 24.18 9.19 1.96
C GLY A 76 24.17 7.68 2.20
N GLU A 77 24.87 7.20 3.24
CA GLU A 77 24.86 5.78 3.63
C GLU A 77 23.47 5.32 4.08
N TRP A 78 22.69 6.20 4.71
CA TRP A 78 21.30 5.89 5.07
C TRP A 78 20.43 5.69 3.83
N GLU A 79 20.58 6.52 2.80
CA GLU A 79 19.85 6.35 1.53
C GLU A 79 20.21 5.04 0.84
N LYS A 80 21.51 4.72 0.78
CA LYS A 80 22.01 3.43 0.25
C LYS A 80 21.44 2.24 1.01
N LYS A 81 21.30 2.36 2.33
CA LYS A 81 20.67 1.34 3.16
C LYS A 81 19.20 1.11 2.77
N LYS A 82 18.44 2.17 2.45
CA LYS A 82 17.06 2.04 1.95
C LYS A 82 17.01 1.30 0.61
N GLN A 83 17.91 1.61 -0.32
CA GLN A 83 17.99 0.91 -1.61
C GLN A 83 18.33 -0.58 -1.44
N ASN A 84 19.27 -0.90 -0.55
CA ASN A 84 19.63 -2.28 -0.21
C ASN A 84 18.47 -3.03 0.46
N ASN A 85 17.74 -2.36 1.34
CA ASN A 85 16.55 -2.92 1.98
C ASN A 85 15.48 -3.27 0.94
N GLN A 86 15.18 -2.37 0.00
CA GLN A 86 14.24 -2.67 -1.08
C GLN A 86 14.71 -3.88 -1.92
N SER A 87 16.00 -3.93 -2.28
CA SER A 87 16.56 -5.02 -3.08
C SER A 87 16.44 -6.39 -2.40
N LYS A 88 16.52 -6.45 -1.06
CA LYS A 88 16.27 -7.68 -0.29
C LYS A 88 14.83 -8.12 -0.39
N ILE A 89 13.88 -7.20 -0.19
CA ILE A 89 12.44 -7.51 -0.26
C ILE A 89 12.05 -7.95 -1.69
N ASP A 90 12.60 -7.31 -2.72
CA ASP A 90 12.40 -7.70 -4.13
C ASP A 90 12.86 -9.15 -4.40
N GLY A 91 13.90 -9.62 -3.71
CA GLY A 91 14.41 -10.99 -3.77
C GLY A 91 13.47 -12.01 -3.12
N ASP A 92 13.00 -11.71 -1.90
CA ASP A 92 12.17 -12.62 -1.11
C ASP A 92 10.77 -12.82 -1.71
N TYR A 93 10.22 -11.80 -2.39
CA TYR A 93 8.84 -11.85 -2.88
C TYR A 93 8.65 -12.67 -4.18
N LYS A 94 9.71 -12.99 -4.93
CA LYS A 94 9.61 -13.86 -6.13
C LYS A 94 9.06 -15.26 -5.82
N ILE A 95 8.96 -15.64 -4.54
CA ILE A 95 8.62 -16.98 -4.06
C ILE A 95 7.09 -17.22 -3.89
N SER A 96 6.22 -16.20 -3.94
CA SER A 96 4.82 -16.33 -3.49
C SER A 96 3.73 -16.61 -4.55
N LYS A 97 4.07 -17.01 -5.79
CA LYS A 97 3.15 -17.08 -6.95
C LYS A 97 2.07 -18.19 -6.95
N LYS A 98 1.70 -18.80 -5.81
CA LYS A 98 0.74 -19.95 -5.77
C LYS A 98 -0.34 -19.81 -4.69
N ILE A 99 -1.38 -19.02 -4.98
CA ILE A 99 -2.63 -18.94 -4.19
C ILE A 99 -3.89 -19.21 -5.07
N ARG A 100 -3.77 -19.39 -6.38
CA ARG A 100 -4.89 -19.24 -7.33
C ARG A 100 -5.78 -20.46 -7.61
N GLU A 101 -5.72 -21.54 -6.84
CA GLU A 101 -6.51 -22.74 -7.15
C GLU A 101 -7.30 -23.20 -5.93
N VAL A 102 -8.64 -22.99 -5.98
CA VAL A 102 -9.78 -23.63 -5.27
C VAL A 102 -10.81 -22.54 -4.93
N GLY A 103 -12.11 -22.88 -4.90
CA GLY A 103 -13.20 -22.11 -4.29
C GLY A 103 -12.88 -21.64 -2.87
N TYR A 104 -12.12 -20.56 -2.76
CA TYR A 104 -11.18 -20.42 -1.64
C TYR A 104 -11.79 -19.88 -0.36
N TYR A 105 -12.81 -19.01 -0.41
CA TYR A 105 -13.36 -18.40 0.80
C TYR A 105 -14.11 -19.42 1.68
N ASP A 106 -15.16 -20.03 1.16
CA ASP A 106 -16.01 -20.95 1.91
C ASP A 106 -15.27 -22.23 2.33
N ALA A 107 -14.42 -22.79 1.43
CA ALA A 107 -13.58 -23.93 1.76
C ALA A 107 -12.61 -23.61 2.90
N PHE A 108 -11.94 -22.45 2.83
CA PHE A 108 -11.04 -21.99 3.89
C PHE A 108 -11.77 -21.64 5.18
N LYS A 109 -13.00 -21.11 5.13
CA LYS A 109 -13.79 -20.85 6.33
C LYS A 109 -14.11 -22.16 7.05
N LEU A 110 -14.42 -23.22 6.30
CA LEU A 110 -14.75 -24.54 6.86
C LEU A 110 -13.53 -25.35 7.33
N GLN A 111 -12.33 -25.12 6.77
CA GLN A 111 -11.06 -25.79 7.12
C GLN A 111 -11.15 -27.32 7.18
N LYS A 112 -11.73 -27.95 6.16
CA LYS A 112 -11.99 -29.40 6.17
C LYS A 112 -10.85 -30.22 5.55
N ASN A 113 -10.08 -29.64 4.65
CA ASN A 113 -9.06 -30.34 3.88
C ASN A 113 -7.64 -29.88 4.24
N GLU A 114 -6.64 -30.74 4.03
CA GLU A 114 -5.22 -30.40 4.25
C GLU A 114 -4.77 -29.16 3.45
N VAL A 115 -5.36 -28.95 2.28
CA VAL A 115 -5.10 -27.79 1.41
C VAL A 115 -5.49 -26.48 2.12
N ASP A 116 -6.56 -26.48 2.91
CA ASP A 116 -7.05 -25.30 3.63
C ASP A 116 -6.08 -24.92 4.76
N PHE A 117 -5.55 -25.92 5.47
CA PHE A 117 -4.51 -25.71 6.49
C PHE A 117 -3.22 -25.15 5.89
N LYS A 118 -2.79 -25.68 4.74
CA LYS A 118 -1.62 -25.15 4.00
C LYS A 118 -1.85 -23.71 3.54
N ALA A 119 -3.07 -23.38 3.09
CA ALA A 119 -3.43 -22.01 2.75
C ALA A 119 -3.36 -21.08 3.98
N ASN A 120 -3.72 -21.56 5.17
CA ASN A 120 -3.65 -20.76 6.39
C ASN A 120 -2.22 -20.48 6.85
N ILE A 121 -1.31 -21.44 6.67
CA ILE A 121 0.13 -21.25 6.92
C ILE A 121 0.67 -20.17 5.98
N LYS A 122 0.44 -20.32 4.67
CA LYS A 122 0.86 -19.31 3.67
C LYS A 122 0.26 -17.93 3.93
N ARG A 123 -1.01 -17.85 4.33
CA ARG A 123 -1.68 -16.60 4.72
C ARG A 123 -0.91 -15.91 5.86
N ALA A 124 -0.51 -16.67 6.88
CA ALA A 124 0.25 -16.13 8.02
C ALA A 124 1.67 -15.68 7.63
N GLU A 125 2.37 -16.46 6.80
CA GLU A 125 3.70 -16.09 6.28
C GLU A 125 3.65 -14.78 5.49
N LEU A 126 2.70 -14.67 4.55
CA LEU A 126 2.56 -13.46 3.73
C LEU A 126 2.13 -12.25 4.56
N ALA A 127 1.28 -12.45 5.57
CA ALA A 127 0.94 -11.39 6.52
C ALA A 127 2.19 -10.88 7.23
N GLY A 128 3.10 -11.78 7.65
CA GLY A 128 4.38 -11.43 8.25
C GLY A 128 5.24 -10.55 7.35
N HIS A 129 5.44 -10.94 6.09
CA HIS A 129 6.23 -10.15 5.14
C HIS A 129 5.65 -8.74 4.92
N TRP A 130 4.33 -8.62 4.74
CA TRP A 130 3.70 -7.31 4.55
C TRP A 130 3.68 -6.45 5.80
N ASP A 131 3.54 -7.06 6.99
CA ASP A 131 3.63 -6.34 8.25
C ASP A 131 5.08 -5.84 8.49
N GLU A 132 6.10 -6.59 8.08
CA GLU A 132 7.51 -6.16 8.07
C GLU A 132 7.74 -4.97 7.13
N ILE A 133 7.31 -5.06 5.86
CA ILE A 133 7.39 -3.94 4.89
C ILE A 133 6.75 -2.67 5.48
N LYS A 134 5.57 -2.81 6.10
CA LYS A 134 4.86 -1.71 6.74
C LYS A 134 5.64 -1.12 7.93
N GLU A 135 6.33 -1.94 8.73
CA GLU A 135 7.21 -1.43 9.80
C GLU A 135 8.46 -0.75 9.24
N MET A 136 9.04 -1.23 8.14
CA MET A 136 10.17 -0.59 7.47
C MET A 136 9.78 0.80 6.92
N LEU A 137 8.59 0.94 6.33
CA LEU A 137 8.05 2.25 5.93
C LEU A 137 7.90 3.19 7.12
N ARG A 138 7.36 2.69 8.25
CA ARG A 138 7.22 3.49 9.48
C ARG A 138 8.57 3.98 10.02
N ARG A 139 9.64 3.22 9.81
CA ARG A 139 11.01 3.55 10.23
C ARG A 139 11.79 4.36 9.20
N ASN A 140 11.18 4.73 8.06
CA ASN A 140 11.86 5.40 6.95
C ASN A 140 13.07 4.58 6.42
N GLU A 141 12.92 3.26 6.37
CA GLU A 141 13.95 2.29 5.96
C GLU A 141 13.79 1.83 4.51
N LEU A 142 12.87 2.43 3.75
CA LEU A 142 12.62 2.18 2.33
C LEU A 142 12.64 3.49 1.54
N PRO A 143 12.89 3.44 0.22
CA PRO A 143 12.91 4.64 -0.62
C PRO A 143 11.60 5.42 -0.56
N GLU A 144 11.67 6.73 -0.70
CA GLU A 144 10.51 7.63 -0.57
C GLU A 144 9.42 7.32 -1.60
N ASP A 145 9.81 6.90 -2.80
CA ASP A 145 8.90 6.56 -3.88
C ASP A 145 8.35 5.12 -3.81
N PHE A 146 8.74 4.32 -2.81
CA PHE A 146 8.39 2.90 -2.70
C PHE A 146 6.88 2.65 -2.84
N GLU A 147 6.07 3.43 -2.11
CA GLU A 147 4.60 3.33 -2.11
C GLU A 147 3.95 3.70 -3.46
N ALA A 148 4.68 4.41 -4.33
CA ALA A 148 4.23 4.85 -5.65
C ALA A 148 4.74 3.95 -6.79
N ARG A 149 5.68 3.04 -6.53
CA ARG A 149 6.27 2.16 -7.55
C ARG A 149 5.21 1.20 -8.10
N PRO A 150 4.98 1.17 -9.43
CA PRO A 150 3.91 0.36 -10.04
C PRO A 150 3.97 -1.13 -9.68
N HIS A 151 5.18 -1.69 -9.56
CA HIS A 151 5.38 -3.07 -9.14
C HIS A 151 4.75 -3.33 -7.76
N TRP A 152 5.15 -2.56 -6.75
CA TRP A 152 4.69 -2.68 -5.36
C TRP A 152 3.20 -2.38 -5.19
N VAL A 153 2.69 -1.38 -5.92
CA VAL A 153 1.26 -1.07 -5.95
C VAL A 153 0.44 -2.25 -6.47
N ASN A 154 0.82 -2.81 -7.62
CA ASN A 154 0.10 -3.94 -8.23
C ASN A 154 0.21 -5.21 -7.38
N LEU A 155 1.39 -5.44 -6.79
CA LEU A 155 1.65 -6.58 -5.92
C LEU A 155 0.82 -6.52 -4.64
N GLY A 156 0.81 -5.36 -3.97
CA GLY A 156 -0.02 -5.13 -2.80
C GLY A 156 -1.51 -5.26 -3.11
N ASN A 157 -1.96 -4.73 -4.25
CA ASN A 157 -3.35 -4.91 -4.69
C ASN A 157 -3.70 -6.39 -4.92
N THR A 158 -2.81 -7.14 -5.59
CA THR A 158 -3.00 -8.57 -5.84
C THR A 158 -3.05 -9.36 -4.54
N TYR A 159 -2.11 -9.11 -3.63
CA TYR A 159 -2.10 -9.74 -2.31
C TYR A 159 -3.40 -9.46 -1.54
N ARG A 160 -3.82 -8.20 -1.50
CA ARG A 160 -5.06 -7.81 -0.83
C ARG A 160 -6.27 -8.55 -1.41
N CYS A 161 -6.40 -8.63 -2.73
CA CYS A 161 -7.51 -9.34 -3.36
C CYS A 161 -7.49 -10.87 -3.14
N LEU A 162 -6.31 -11.48 -2.95
CA LEU A 162 -6.18 -12.92 -2.73
C LEU A 162 -6.25 -13.33 -1.25
N VAL A 163 -5.71 -12.52 -0.34
CA VAL A 163 -5.44 -12.92 1.04
C VAL A 163 -6.37 -12.25 2.05
N GLU A 164 -6.85 -11.03 1.78
CA GLU A 164 -7.80 -10.38 2.68
C GLU A 164 -9.08 -11.18 2.88
N PRO A 165 -9.66 -11.82 1.84
CA PRO A 165 -10.80 -12.71 2.02
C PRO A 165 -10.50 -13.91 2.94
N LEU A 166 -9.28 -14.43 2.94
CA LEU A 166 -8.88 -15.50 3.86
C LEU A 166 -8.76 -15.00 5.31
N ASP A 167 -8.27 -13.77 5.50
CA ASP A 167 -8.27 -13.13 6.82
C ASP A 167 -9.68 -12.86 7.32
N ILE A 168 -10.61 -12.45 6.44
CA ILE A 168 -12.03 -12.29 6.74
C ILE A 168 -12.65 -13.63 7.13
N ALA A 169 -12.43 -14.68 6.34
CA ALA A 169 -12.91 -16.02 6.65
C ALA A 169 -12.41 -16.49 8.01
N ASN A 170 -11.12 -16.30 8.31
CA ASN A 170 -10.55 -16.63 9.62
C ASN A 170 -11.11 -15.77 10.76
N PHE A 171 -11.48 -14.52 10.50
CA PHE A 171 -12.07 -13.60 11.47
C PHE A 171 -13.47 -14.07 11.90
N TYR A 172 -14.36 -14.33 10.94
CA TYR A 172 -15.73 -14.76 11.21
C TYR A 172 -15.81 -16.25 11.59
N ASN A 173 -14.93 -17.12 11.10
CA ASN A 173 -14.88 -18.53 11.54
C ASN A 173 -14.54 -18.66 13.04
N ARG A 174 -13.74 -17.72 13.57
CA ARG A 174 -13.37 -17.70 14.99
C ARG A 174 -14.31 -16.85 15.85
N ALA A 175 -15.47 -16.45 15.31
CA ALA A 175 -16.45 -15.59 15.97
C ALA A 175 -15.85 -14.28 16.56
N LYS A 176 -14.77 -13.76 15.97
CA LYS A 176 -14.10 -12.54 16.49
C LYS A 176 -14.98 -11.30 16.39
N ASN A 177 -15.98 -11.33 15.52
CA ASN A 177 -17.00 -10.29 15.40
C ASN A 177 -17.82 -10.14 16.69
N ASP A 178 -18.02 -11.22 17.45
CA ASP A 178 -18.79 -11.20 18.70
C ASP A 178 -18.02 -10.45 19.80
N ASP A 179 -16.70 -10.64 19.86
CA ASP A 179 -15.84 -10.00 20.87
C ASP A 179 -15.42 -8.57 20.48
N SER A 180 -15.02 -8.38 19.21
CA SER A 180 -14.36 -7.16 18.74
C SER A 180 -15.29 -6.24 17.95
N GLY A 181 -16.45 -6.72 17.51
CA GLY A 181 -17.33 -6.04 16.57
C GLY A 181 -16.94 -6.25 15.10
N PRO A 182 -17.61 -5.54 14.16
CA PRO A 182 -17.51 -5.80 12.74
C PRO A 182 -16.08 -5.72 12.18
N TYR A 183 -15.76 -6.57 11.20
CA TYR A 183 -14.43 -6.64 10.59
C TYR A 183 -13.97 -5.26 10.08
N MET A 184 -14.85 -4.52 9.40
CA MET A 184 -14.52 -3.22 8.82
C MET A 184 -14.19 -2.14 9.86
N ILE A 185 -14.63 -2.31 11.11
CA ILE A 185 -14.44 -1.34 12.19
C ILE A 185 -13.20 -1.69 13.00
N LYS A 186 -13.13 -2.90 13.56
CA LYS A 186 -12.03 -3.31 14.47
C LYS A 186 -11.20 -4.50 14.00
N GLY A 187 -11.69 -5.28 13.04
CA GLY A 187 -11.02 -6.51 12.59
C GLY A 187 -9.98 -6.33 11.49
N ARG A 188 -10.11 -5.28 10.67
CA ARG A 188 -9.35 -5.11 9.42
C ARG A 188 -7.88 -4.72 9.68
N PRO A 189 -6.89 -5.58 9.35
CA PRO A 189 -5.47 -5.30 9.50
C PRO A 189 -5.02 -4.05 8.74
N LEU A 190 -4.08 -3.29 9.32
CA LEU A 190 -3.58 -2.04 8.72
C LEU A 190 -2.89 -2.26 7.37
N ARG A 191 -2.20 -3.38 7.17
CA ARG A 191 -1.52 -3.70 5.90
C ARG A 191 -2.44 -3.57 4.68
N TYR A 192 -3.70 -4.01 4.78
CA TYR A 192 -4.66 -3.90 3.68
C TYR A 192 -5.09 -2.45 3.42
N LYS A 193 -5.17 -1.63 4.47
CA LYS A 193 -5.48 -0.20 4.35
C LYS A 193 -4.34 0.55 3.64
N TYR A 194 -3.08 0.19 3.90
CA TYR A 194 -1.92 0.76 3.19
C TYR A 194 -2.00 0.42 1.69
N MET A 195 -2.09 -0.86 1.35
CA MET A 195 -2.13 -1.29 -0.06
C MET A 195 -3.34 -0.74 -0.82
N GLN A 196 -4.50 -0.63 -0.17
CA GLN A 196 -5.67 0.04 -0.73
C GLN A 196 -5.36 1.51 -1.07
N ARG A 197 -4.74 2.26 -0.15
CA ARG A 197 -4.39 3.67 -0.37
C ARG A 197 -3.37 3.83 -1.50
N TRP A 198 -2.37 2.94 -1.58
CA TRP A 198 -1.38 2.96 -2.67
C TRP A 198 -2.06 2.75 -4.02
N PHE A 199 -2.94 1.76 -4.10
CA PHE A 199 -3.70 1.48 -5.32
C PHE A 199 -4.60 2.67 -5.70
N GLU A 200 -5.42 3.17 -4.79
CA GLU A 200 -6.30 4.34 -5.03
C GLU A 200 -5.52 5.58 -5.47
N HIS A 201 -4.38 5.87 -4.84
CA HIS A 201 -3.51 6.98 -5.24
C HIS A 201 -2.98 6.80 -6.66
N SER A 202 -2.49 5.60 -6.99
CA SER A 202 -1.99 5.30 -8.34
C SER A 202 -3.08 5.44 -9.41
N GLN A 203 -4.31 5.04 -9.11
CA GLN A 203 -5.43 5.12 -10.05
C GLN A 203 -5.91 6.57 -10.24
N ARG A 204 -5.98 7.36 -9.15
CA ARG A 204 -6.26 8.81 -9.25
C ARG A 204 -5.26 9.50 -10.18
N LYS A 205 -3.97 9.21 -10.00
CA LYS A 205 -2.90 9.76 -10.83
C LYS A 205 -3.03 9.35 -12.30
N LYS A 206 -3.31 8.06 -12.57
CA LYS A 206 -3.50 7.55 -13.94
C LYS A 206 -4.72 8.15 -14.65
N GLN A 207 -5.84 8.24 -13.95
CA GLN A 207 -7.11 8.69 -14.52
C GLN A 207 -7.27 10.23 -14.47
N GLN A 208 -6.32 10.93 -13.85
CA GLN A 208 -6.37 12.38 -13.59
C GLN A 208 -7.67 12.81 -12.89
N ILE A 209 -8.19 11.95 -12.01
CA ILE A 209 -9.41 12.22 -11.24
C ILE A 209 -9.06 12.63 -9.81
N GLN A 210 -9.79 13.61 -9.29
CA GLN A 210 -9.60 14.09 -7.92
C GLN A 210 -10.07 13.06 -6.88
N VAL A 211 -11.12 12.30 -7.21
CA VAL A 211 -11.72 11.29 -6.34
C VAL A 211 -11.80 9.97 -7.09
N PHE A 212 -11.04 8.97 -6.65
CA PHE A 212 -11.25 7.59 -7.09
C PHE A 212 -12.42 7.01 -6.31
N PRO A 213 -13.35 6.28 -6.95
CA PRO A 213 -14.49 5.72 -6.24
C PRO A 213 -13.98 4.83 -5.11
N ARG A 214 -14.20 5.26 -3.86
CA ARG A 214 -13.76 4.58 -2.62
C ARG A 214 -14.18 3.11 -2.56
N ARG A 215 -15.20 2.74 -3.35
CA ARG A 215 -15.81 1.43 -3.38
C ARG A 215 -15.20 0.52 -4.45
N SER A 216 -14.70 1.03 -5.58
CA SER A 216 -13.96 0.20 -6.55
C SER A 216 -12.72 -0.49 -5.95
N SER A 217 -12.18 0.06 -4.87
CA SER A 217 -11.06 -0.51 -4.12
C SER A 217 -11.47 -1.38 -2.93
N LEU A 218 -12.76 -1.56 -2.61
CA LEU A 218 -13.25 -2.38 -1.49
C LEU A 218 -13.57 -3.83 -1.88
N GLN A 219 -13.27 -4.21 -3.12
CA GLN A 219 -13.47 -5.56 -3.66
C GLN A 219 -12.93 -6.68 -2.73
N SER A 220 -11.75 -6.49 -2.13
CA SER A 220 -11.17 -7.47 -1.19
C SER A 220 -11.94 -7.61 0.13
N CYS A 221 -12.77 -6.63 0.48
CA CYS A 221 -13.60 -6.61 1.67
C CYS A 221 -15.02 -7.14 1.41
N PHE A 222 -15.34 -7.56 0.17
CA PHE A 222 -16.66 -8.06 -0.22
C PHE A 222 -17.25 -9.04 0.80
N TRP A 223 -16.47 -10.04 1.20
CA TRP A 223 -16.93 -11.05 2.15
C TRP A 223 -17.25 -10.49 3.54
N ALA A 224 -16.58 -9.44 3.98
CA ALA A 224 -16.92 -8.81 5.26
C ALA A 224 -18.31 -8.15 5.22
N PHE A 225 -18.69 -7.55 4.08
CA PHE A 225 -20.05 -7.03 3.92
C PHE A 225 -21.09 -8.13 3.90
N ILE A 226 -20.79 -9.26 3.22
CA ILE A 226 -21.68 -10.42 3.19
C ILE A 226 -21.90 -11.01 4.58
N GLU A 227 -20.85 -11.22 5.37
CA GLU A 227 -20.99 -11.78 6.73
C GLU A 227 -21.86 -10.89 7.62
N GLU A 228 -21.66 -9.57 7.59
CA GLU A 228 -22.48 -8.62 8.36
C GLU A 228 -23.94 -8.60 7.89
N LEU A 229 -24.19 -8.73 6.58
CA LEU A 229 -25.54 -8.82 6.03
C LEU A 229 -26.21 -10.14 6.39
N CYS A 230 -25.48 -11.27 6.38
CA CYS A 230 -25.96 -12.57 6.85
C CYS A 230 -26.42 -12.47 8.32
N ILE A 231 -25.58 -11.90 9.19
CA ILE A 231 -25.90 -11.71 10.61
C ILE A 231 -27.17 -10.86 10.75
N LYS A 232 -27.19 -9.66 10.16
CA LYS A 232 -28.34 -8.74 10.27
C LYS A 232 -29.64 -9.31 9.72
N THR A 233 -29.60 -9.96 8.56
CA THR A 233 -30.79 -10.58 7.96
C THR A 233 -31.30 -11.76 8.77
N SER A 234 -30.41 -12.49 9.46
CA SER A 234 -30.79 -13.58 10.36
C SER A 234 -31.39 -13.09 11.69
N GLU A 235 -30.92 -11.95 12.21
CA GLU A 235 -31.37 -11.39 13.49
C GLU A 235 -32.66 -10.58 13.36
N SER A 236 -32.79 -9.74 12.32
CA SER A 236 -33.88 -8.77 12.24
C SER A 236 -35.11 -9.31 11.51
N ASN A 237 -35.01 -10.37 10.70
CA ASN A 237 -36.08 -10.84 9.79
C ASN A 237 -36.69 -9.75 8.86
N HIS A 238 -36.21 -8.51 8.89
CA HIS A 238 -36.75 -7.37 8.18
C HIS A 238 -35.75 -6.91 7.12
N PHE A 239 -35.90 -7.46 5.92
CA PHE A 239 -35.13 -7.05 4.74
C PHE A 239 -35.14 -5.53 4.52
N GLU A 240 -36.25 -4.86 4.85
CA GLU A 240 -36.40 -3.42 4.60
C GLU A 240 -35.36 -2.56 5.35
N GLU A 241 -34.89 -3.00 6.52
CA GLU A 241 -33.88 -2.28 7.30
C GLU A 241 -32.49 -2.31 6.65
N VAL A 242 -32.19 -3.37 5.91
CA VAL A 242 -30.89 -3.57 5.24
C VAL A 242 -30.96 -3.38 3.73
N ARG A 243 -32.14 -3.16 3.17
CA ARG A 243 -32.40 -3.07 1.73
C ARG A 243 -31.50 -2.07 1.02
N GLY A 244 -31.29 -0.88 1.61
CA GLY A 244 -30.38 0.12 1.07
C GLY A 244 -28.94 -0.39 0.97
N ILE A 245 -28.45 -1.06 2.01
CA ILE A 245 -27.10 -1.63 2.05
C ILE A 245 -26.97 -2.77 1.02
N VAL A 246 -27.99 -3.60 0.88
CA VAL A 246 -28.03 -4.69 -0.11
C VAL A 246 -27.97 -4.12 -1.52
N LEU A 247 -28.80 -3.13 -1.86
CA LEU A 247 -28.80 -2.50 -3.18
C LEU A 247 -27.44 -1.84 -3.52
N GLU A 248 -26.81 -1.19 -2.54
CA GLU A 248 -25.46 -0.65 -2.71
C GLU A 248 -24.45 -1.76 -3.02
N LEU A 249 -24.46 -2.85 -2.24
CA LEU A 249 -23.56 -3.97 -2.44
C LEU A 249 -23.77 -4.67 -3.78
N GLU A 250 -25.01 -4.86 -4.22
CA GLU A 250 -25.31 -5.49 -5.51
C GLU A 250 -24.80 -4.65 -6.68
N ASN A 251 -24.98 -3.32 -6.62
CA ASN A 251 -24.45 -2.42 -7.65
C ASN A 251 -22.91 -2.44 -7.70
N GLU A 252 -22.24 -2.52 -6.56
CA GLU A 252 -20.78 -2.66 -6.48
C GLU A 252 -20.32 -4.03 -7.01
N ALA A 253 -20.98 -5.10 -6.55
CA ALA A 253 -20.69 -6.46 -6.95
C ALA A 253 -20.90 -6.67 -8.44
N ALA A 254 -21.89 -6.03 -9.07
CA ALA A 254 -22.08 -6.09 -10.52
C ALA A 254 -20.83 -5.66 -11.29
N GLY A 255 -20.16 -4.59 -10.85
CA GLY A 255 -18.90 -4.14 -11.45
C GLY A 255 -17.77 -5.14 -11.26
N TRP A 256 -17.64 -5.73 -10.06
CA TRP A 256 -16.58 -6.68 -9.76
C TRP A 256 -16.78 -8.04 -10.42
N LEU A 257 -18.01 -8.57 -10.42
CA LEU A 257 -18.34 -9.89 -10.97
C LEU A 257 -18.28 -9.93 -12.50
N MET A 258 -18.42 -8.78 -13.15
CA MET A 258 -18.22 -8.64 -14.60
C MET A 258 -16.75 -8.56 -14.98
N ASP A 259 -15.86 -8.21 -14.04
CA ASP A 259 -14.43 -8.26 -14.23
C ASP A 259 -13.92 -9.70 -14.07
N SER A 260 -13.45 -10.29 -15.18
CA SER A 260 -13.06 -11.71 -15.26
C SER A 260 -11.93 -12.13 -14.32
N GLU A 261 -11.23 -11.17 -13.70
CA GLU A 261 -10.19 -11.44 -12.70
C GLU A 261 -10.75 -11.60 -11.28
N PHE A 262 -11.99 -11.15 -11.02
CA PHE A 262 -12.63 -11.33 -9.73
C PHE A 262 -13.20 -12.75 -9.60
N CYS A 263 -13.13 -13.25 -8.38
CA CYS A 263 -13.21 -14.67 -8.08
C CYS A 263 -14.56 -15.28 -8.52
N ARG A 264 -14.55 -16.04 -9.63
CA ARG A 264 -15.70 -16.83 -10.11
C ARG A 264 -16.34 -17.70 -9.03
N ASP A 265 -15.56 -18.05 -8.02
CA ASP A 265 -15.97 -18.85 -6.87
C ASP A 265 -17.08 -18.20 -6.04
N VAL A 266 -17.21 -16.87 -6.08
CA VAL A 266 -18.27 -16.12 -5.39
C VAL A 266 -19.66 -16.54 -5.89
N LEU A 267 -19.79 -16.93 -7.16
CA LEU A 267 -21.05 -17.35 -7.79
C LEU A 267 -21.27 -18.86 -7.76
N LEU A 268 -20.43 -19.64 -7.07
CA LEU A 268 -20.69 -21.06 -6.89
C LEU A 268 -22.01 -21.25 -6.12
N LYS A 269 -22.82 -22.22 -6.54
CA LYS A 269 -24.13 -22.52 -5.94
C LYS A 269 -24.09 -22.67 -4.41
N ASP A 270 -23.00 -23.22 -3.91
CA ASP A 270 -22.79 -23.46 -2.48
C ASP A 270 -22.06 -22.36 -1.73
N SER A 271 -21.73 -21.23 -2.38
CA SER A 271 -21.04 -20.12 -1.75
C SER A 271 -21.92 -19.46 -0.68
N THR A 272 -21.29 -18.89 0.35
CA THR A 272 -22.03 -18.11 1.37
C THR A 272 -22.84 -16.98 0.73
N PHE A 273 -22.30 -16.35 -0.32
CA PHE A 273 -22.98 -15.27 -1.03
C PHE A 273 -24.25 -15.74 -1.74
N VAL A 274 -24.18 -16.82 -2.52
CA VAL A 274 -25.34 -17.33 -3.27
C VAL A 274 -26.39 -17.89 -2.31
N LYS A 275 -25.97 -18.58 -1.24
CA LYS A 275 -26.88 -19.07 -0.20
C LYS A 275 -27.64 -17.94 0.47
N TRP A 276 -26.92 -16.90 0.92
CA TRP A 276 -27.52 -15.71 1.51
C TRP A 276 -28.41 -14.95 0.52
N TRP A 277 -27.95 -14.74 -0.71
CA TRP A 277 -28.75 -14.02 -1.71
C TRP A 277 -30.08 -14.73 -1.99
N ASN A 278 -30.10 -16.07 -1.99
CA ASN A 278 -31.32 -16.85 -2.15
C ASN A 278 -32.30 -16.78 -0.97
N THR A 279 -31.89 -16.29 0.21
CA THR A 279 -32.81 -16.04 1.32
C THR A 279 -33.50 -14.68 1.21
N LEU A 280 -33.08 -13.81 0.30
CA LEU A 280 -33.70 -12.50 0.10
C LEU A 280 -35.09 -12.60 -0.56
N PRO A 281 -35.97 -11.60 -0.34
CA PRO A 281 -37.31 -11.59 -0.93
C PRO A 281 -37.28 -11.75 -2.45
N GLU A 282 -38.17 -12.58 -2.98
CA GLU A 282 -38.24 -12.87 -4.42
C GLU A 282 -38.40 -11.61 -5.27
N GLN A 283 -39.23 -10.66 -4.84
CA GLN A 283 -39.44 -9.39 -5.53
C GLN A 283 -38.13 -8.57 -5.67
N HIS A 284 -37.29 -8.59 -4.64
CA HIS A 284 -35.97 -7.96 -4.69
C HIS A 284 -35.04 -8.72 -5.64
N ARG A 285 -34.97 -10.05 -5.50
CA ARG A 285 -34.11 -10.89 -6.35
C ARG A 285 -34.42 -10.75 -7.84
N LEU A 286 -35.69 -10.63 -8.21
CA LEU A 286 -36.11 -10.43 -9.61
C LEU A 286 -35.76 -9.05 -10.17
N SER A 287 -35.67 -8.02 -9.32
CA SER A 287 -35.35 -6.65 -9.71
C SER A 287 -33.87 -6.28 -9.53
N SER A 288 -33.08 -7.19 -8.95
CA SER A 288 -31.66 -7.00 -8.69
C SER A 288 -30.82 -6.91 -9.96
N CYS A 289 -29.84 -6.02 -9.98
CA CYS A 289 -28.90 -5.85 -11.10
C CYS A 289 -27.96 -7.06 -11.29
N ILE A 290 -27.77 -7.88 -10.26
CA ILE A 290 -26.94 -9.09 -10.31
C ILE A 290 -27.76 -10.37 -10.52
N ALA A 291 -29.09 -10.28 -10.61
CA ALA A 291 -29.95 -11.44 -10.86
C ALA A 291 -29.52 -12.30 -12.09
N PRO A 292 -29.05 -11.71 -13.21
CA PRO A 292 -28.57 -12.51 -14.35
C PRO A 292 -27.34 -13.37 -14.03
N LEU A 293 -26.54 -12.98 -13.02
CA LEU A 293 -25.31 -13.65 -12.60
C LEU A 293 -25.56 -14.76 -11.57
N MET A 294 -26.76 -14.82 -10.98
CA MET A 294 -27.13 -15.69 -9.86
C MET A 294 -27.85 -16.99 -10.28
N LYS A 295 -27.69 -17.40 -11.54
CA LYS A 295 -28.40 -18.56 -12.13
C LYS A 295 -27.69 -19.89 -11.89
#